data_AF-A0A284RX26-F1
#
_entry.id   AF-A0A284RX26-F1
#
_cell.length_a   1.000
_cell.length_b   1.000
_cell.length_c   1.000
_cell.angle_alpha   90.00
_cell.angle_beta   90.00
_cell.angle_gamma   90.00
#
_symmetry.space_group_name_H-M   'P 1'
#
loop_
_entity.id
_entity.type
_entity.pdbx_description
1 polymer ?
#
loop_
_entity_poly.entity_id
_entity_poly.type
_entity_poly.pdbx_seq_one_letter_code
_entity_poly.pdbx_strand_id
1 'polypeptide(L)'
;MDDNVTVFPVGVHVPQGPGKRNKRSEVLPLTKENLKQSKFILSAVQAISTRVQALGYPCYLLGPKDVSWFILGAPTIPQTDIWFSVDLTDGVTLDDLFQQLEVVKQRGNTFEYTDNSQRSCKIVIEQASAPESLGLKATLAYSLTKDGIPIYNPGHTLLSHLTQPRLQNAILADYGLLERTYEQIVPVLKELSKSCVDLWKVFLDGEKRDRLDELVKAVCGAHPGLKEVFTSLGSAFPVEPEPIVTPAPILVQEENPRDDIVFEAAEMTVKVLCEAGYSCAVSGMVATYLQANDTGLPLPNCTEITVFSDHDIKTIRRLLSKHHLFYIARMKVPGSDTRSPVLFYRIHGRGRGFRKWKLCKVHFVMTQEQMSYETREGLPLVPLSTLLADTLRIWHDRSIDEPQEAGKHAVYVRALLKAVNESDDGSSSWAANYLDDELQIARMELFCSTFEESQDDWRRLGYNTV
;
A
#
# COMPACT_ATOMS: atom_id res chain seq x y z
N MET A 1 16.84 -4.98 48.11
CA MET A 1 17.15 -4.39 46.79
C MET A 1 15.80 -4.04 46.23
N ASP A 2 15.46 -2.75 46.19
CA ASP A 2 14.15 -2.30 45.76
C ASP A 2 14.10 -2.35 44.23
N ASP A 3 13.35 -3.30 43.69
CA ASP A 3 13.04 -3.37 42.27
C ASP A 3 12.16 -2.15 41.92
N ASN A 4 12.79 -1.14 41.31
CA ASN A 4 12.11 0.05 40.80
C ASN A 4 11.19 -0.34 39.62
N VAL A 5 10.00 -0.84 39.93
CA VAL A 5 8.90 -0.97 38.97
C VAL A 5 8.57 0.44 38.50
N THR A 6 8.77 0.71 37.21
CA THR A 6 8.45 2.02 36.64
C THR A 6 6.95 2.10 36.43
N VAL A 7 6.25 2.71 37.38
CA VAL A 7 4.80 2.95 37.30
C VAL A 7 4.57 4.21 36.47
N PHE A 8 3.92 4.08 35.32
CA PHE A 8 3.60 5.21 34.44
C PHE A 8 2.20 5.75 34.74
N PRO A 9 2.05 6.99 35.24
CA PRO A 9 0.76 7.66 35.29
C PRO A 9 0.47 8.27 33.91
N VAL A 10 -0.19 7.52 33.04
CA VAL A 10 -0.73 8.06 31.78
C VAL A 10 -2.22 7.79 31.80
N GLY A 11 -3.01 8.85 32.02
CA GLY A 11 -4.46 8.75 32.05
C GLY A 11 -4.97 8.10 30.76
N VAL A 12 -5.81 7.08 30.89
CA VAL A 12 -6.57 6.55 29.76
C VAL A 12 -7.43 7.70 29.22
N HIS A 13 -6.96 8.36 28.17
CA HIS A 13 -7.85 9.13 27.33
C HIS A 13 -8.70 8.12 26.56
N VAL A 14 -9.77 7.69 27.21
CA VAL A 14 -10.98 7.32 26.49
C VAL A 14 -11.30 8.55 25.64
N PRO A 15 -11.21 8.48 24.30
CA PRO A 15 -11.41 9.65 23.47
C PRO A 15 -12.80 10.20 23.78
N GLN A 16 -12.83 11.40 24.36
CA GLN A 16 -14.10 12.04 24.68
C GLN A 16 -14.82 12.31 23.36
N GLY A 17 -16.13 12.00 23.34
CA GLY A 17 -17.00 12.25 22.19
C GLY A 17 -16.91 13.71 21.70
N PRO A 18 -17.42 14.00 20.50
CA PRO A 18 -16.99 15.12 19.67
C PRO A 18 -17.03 16.47 20.41
N GLY A 19 -15.86 16.88 20.89
CA GLY A 19 -15.57 18.26 21.28
C GLY A 19 -15.33 19.08 20.02
N LYS A 20 -16.03 20.21 19.90
CA LYS A 20 -16.02 21.07 18.71
C LYS A 20 -14.60 21.52 18.32
N ARG A 21 -14.32 21.35 17.02
CA ARG A 21 -13.38 22.11 16.17
C ARG A 21 -11.88 22.02 16.49
N ASN A 22 -11.19 21.18 15.72
CA ASN A 22 -9.97 21.58 14.98
C ASN A 22 -9.82 20.74 13.70
N LYS A 23 -9.68 21.42 12.55
CA LYS A 23 -9.87 20.88 11.19
C LYS A 23 -8.67 20.12 10.59
N ARG A 24 -7.75 19.52 11.39
CA ARG A 24 -6.51 18.94 10.82
C ARG A 24 -6.03 17.59 11.36
N SER A 25 -6.87 16.83 12.07
CA SER A 25 -6.64 15.38 12.22
C SER A 25 -7.97 14.67 12.03
N GLU A 26 -8.17 14.06 10.86
CA GLU A 26 -9.21 13.04 10.69
C GLU A 26 -8.77 11.77 11.41
N VAL A 27 -8.78 11.81 12.74
CA VAL A 27 -8.91 10.60 13.54
C VAL A 27 -10.30 10.08 13.21
N LEU A 28 -10.40 8.88 12.63
CA LEU A 28 -11.68 8.23 12.37
C LEU A 28 -12.55 8.34 13.64
N PRO A 29 -13.75 8.93 13.58
CA PRO A 29 -14.58 9.06 14.77
C PRO A 29 -14.87 7.66 15.33
N LEU A 30 -14.40 7.39 16.55
CA LEU A 30 -14.71 6.12 17.22
C LEU A 30 -16.22 5.95 17.26
N THR A 31 -16.71 4.88 16.66
CA THR A 31 -18.12 4.52 16.75
C THR A 31 -18.45 4.22 18.22
N LYS A 32 -19.72 4.43 18.61
CA LYS A 32 -20.19 4.01 19.94
C LYS A 32 -19.89 2.53 20.21
N GLU A 33 -19.86 1.71 19.16
CA GLU A 33 -19.57 0.28 19.27
C GLU A 33 -18.09 0.00 19.57
N ASN A 34 -17.16 0.73 18.93
CA ASN A 34 -15.73 0.63 19.22
C ASN A 34 -15.42 1.01 20.68
N LEU A 35 -16.12 2.03 21.21
CA LEU A 35 -15.97 2.44 22.60
C LEU A 35 -16.44 1.35 23.57
N LYS A 36 -17.60 0.72 23.29
CA LYS A 36 -18.10 -0.39 24.10
C LYS A 36 -17.18 -1.60 24.03
N GLN A 37 -16.67 -1.92 22.84
CA GLN A 37 -15.71 -3.01 22.66
C GLN A 37 -14.42 -2.76 23.44
N SER A 38 -13.89 -1.54 23.39
CA SER A 38 -12.67 -1.17 24.12
C SER A 38 -12.85 -1.29 25.64
N LYS A 39 -13.98 -0.82 26.16
CA LYS A 39 -14.33 -0.98 27.58
C LYS A 39 -14.45 -2.45 27.97
N PHE A 40 -15.08 -3.26 27.13
CA PHE A 40 -15.21 -4.69 27.36
C PHE A 40 -13.85 -5.40 27.40
N ILE A 41 -12.95 -5.13 26.43
CA ILE A 41 -11.61 -5.73 26.41
C ILE A 41 -10.80 -5.32 27.65
N LEU A 42 -10.83 -4.04 28.04
CA LEU A 42 -10.14 -3.60 29.26
C LEU A 42 -10.68 -4.30 30.50
N SER A 43 -12.00 -4.41 30.62
CA SER A 43 -12.65 -5.13 31.73
C SER A 43 -12.25 -6.61 31.75
N ALA A 44 -12.21 -7.27 30.59
CA ALA A 44 -11.81 -8.67 30.47
C ALA A 44 -10.34 -8.86 30.87
N VAL A 45 -9.44 -8.02 30.37
CA VAL A 45 -8.02 -8.03 30.74
C VAL A 45 -7.84 -7.88 32.24
N GLN A 46 -8.49 -6.86 32.83
CA GLN A 46 -8.36 -6.58 34.26
C GLN A 46 -8.94 -7.71 35.11
N ALA A 47 -10.11 -8.25 34.76
CA ALA A 47 -10.73 -9.35 35.48
C ALA A 47 -9.84 -10.61 35.46
N ILE A 48 -9.35 -11.01 34.29
CA ILE A 48 -8.49 -12.20 34.17
C ILE A 48 -7.15 -11.98 34.86
N SER A 49 -6.49 -10.84 34.63
CA SER A 49 -5.21 -10.51 35.28
C SER A 49 -5.33 -10.54 36.79
N THR A 50 -6.38 -9.94 37.36
CA THR A 50 -6.62 -9.92 38.81
C THR A 50 -6.84 -11.32 39.36
N ARG A 51 -7.61 -12.16 38.67
CA ARG A 51 -7.87 -13.54 39.12
C ARG A 51 -6.60 -14.39 39.10
N VAL A 52 -5.80 -14.30 38.04
CA VAL A 52 -4.53 -15.04 37.94
C VAL A 52 -3.55 -14.59 39.03
N GLN A 53 -3.45 -13.27 39.27
CA GLN A 53 -2.61 -12.73 40.34
C GLN A 53 -3.10 -13.10 41.74
N ALA A 54 -4.42 -13.17 41.96
CA ALA A 54 -5.00 -13.60 43.23
C ALA A 54 -4.70 -15.07 43.56
N LEU A 55 -4.44 -15.89 42.53
CA LEU A 55 -3.96 -17.27 42.69
C LEU A 55 -2.45 -17.35 42.94
N GLY A 56 -1.75 -16.21 42.97
CA GLY A 56 -0.31 -16.14 43.24
C GLY A 56 0.59 -16.26 42.00
N TYR A 57 0.02 -16.29 40.79
CA TYR A 57 0.81 -16.40 39.55
C TYR A 57 1.04 -15.03 38.92
N PRO A 58 2.30 -14.62 38.67
CA PRO A 58 2.60 -13.48 37.83
C PRO A 58 2.05 -13.70 36.42
N CYS A 59 1.37 -12.70 35.87
CA CYS A 59 0.82 -12.75 34.53
C CYS A 59 1.19 -11.48 33.77
N TYR A 60 1.32 -11.59 32.46
CA TYR A 60 1.77 -10.50 31.59
C TYR A 60 0.99 -10.56 30.29
N LEU A 61 0.61 -9.41 29.76
CA LEU A 61 0.08 -9.38 28.40
C LEU A 61 1.20 -9.58 27.39
N LEU A 62 1.04 -10.59 26.55
CA LEU A 62 2.00 -10.97 25.52
C LEU A 62 1.34 -10.87 24.14
N GLY A 63 2.16 -10.78 23.09
CA GLY A 63 1.77 -11.15 21.74
C GLY A 63 1.82 -9.99 20.76
N PRO A 64 1.93 -10.30 19.46
CA PRO A 64 2.12 -9.29 18.42
C PRO A 64 0.79 -8.65 17.97
N LYS A 65 -0.30 -8.89 18.71
CA LYS A 65 -1.67 -8.48 18.39
C LYS A 65 -2.06 -7.20 19.15
N ASP A 66 -3.21 -6.68 18.79
CA ASP A 66 -3.58 -5.28 19.01
C ASP A 66 -3.80 -4.87 20.47
N VAL A 67 -3.97 -5.82 21.39
CA VAL A 67 -4.36 -5.55 22.79
C VAL A 67 -3.23 -4.91 23.60
N SER A 68 -2.00 -5.39 23.50
CA SER A 68 -0.86 -4.78 24.21
C SER A 68 -0.61 -3.35 23.72
N TRP A 69 -0.67 -3.13 22.40
CA TRP A 69 -0.59 -1.78 21.81
C TRP A 69 -1.74 -0.88 22.23
N PHE A 70 -2.95 -1.42 22.29
CA PHE A 70 -4.12 -0.68 22.75
C PHE A 70 -3.98 -0.20 24.19
N ILE A 71 -3.57 -1.08 25.10
CA ILE A 71 -3.36 -0.70 26.50
C ILE A 71 -2.25 0.34 26.56
N LEU A 72 -1.18 0.19 25.78
CA LEU A 72 -0.12 1.20 25.68
C LEU A 72 -0.59 2.54 25.07
N GLY A 73 -1.76 2.61 24.45
CA GLY A 73 -2.40 3.86 24.01
C GLY A 73 -2.82 3.90 22.55
N ALA A 74 -2.83 2.77 21.83
CA ALA A 74 -3.31 2.73 20.45
C ALA A 74 -4.82 3.07 20.38
N PRO A 75 -5.27 3.79 19.34
CA PRO A 75 -6.61 4.38 19.31
C PRO A 75 -7.76 3.38 19.03
N THR A 76 -7.45 2.18 18.56
CA THR A 76 -8.46 1.18 18.14
C THR A 76 -8.04 -0.24 18.51
N ILE A 77 -9.04 -1.05 18.90
CA ILE A 77 -8.90 -2.51 19.06
C ILE A 77 -9.73 -3.18 17.98
N PRO A 78 -9.11 -3.91 17.05
CA PRO A 78 -9.81 -4.91 16.26
C PRO A 78 -10.31 -6.05 17.16
N GLN A 79 -11.43 -6.70 16.82
CA GLN A 79 -11.87 -7.93 17.50
C GLN A 79 -10.72 -8.94 17.48
N THR A 80 -10.07 -9.11 18.62
CA THR A 80 -8.87 -9.93 18.76
C THR A 80 -8.90 -10.73 20.03
N ASP A 81 -8.15 -11.83 19.99
CA ASP A 81 -7.87 -12.67 21.14
C ASP A 81 -6.98 -11.91 22.13
N ILE A 82 -7.20 -12.11 23.43
CA ILE A 82 -6.37 -11.56 24.50
C ILE A 82 -5.36 -12.64 24.91
N TRP A 83 -4.07 -12.30 24.90
CA TRP A 83 -2.97 -13.24 25.14
C TRP A 83 -2.26 -12.92 26.44
N PHE A 84 -2.23 -13.89 27.35
CA PHE A 84 -1.50 -13.82 28.61
C PHE A 84 -0.35 -14.81 28.60
N SER A 85 0.80 -14.35 29.09
CA SER A 85 1.92 -15.18 29.50
C SER A 85 1.90 -15.27 31.02
N VAL A 86 1.86 -16.48 31.58
CA VAL A 86 1.77 -16.70 33.03
C VAL A 86 2.99 -17.46 33.50
N ASP A 87 3.64 -16.93 34.53
CA ASP A 87 4.74 -17.59 35.19
C ASP A 87 4.18 -18.60 36.20
N LEU A 88 4.35 -19.89 35.89
CA LEU A 88 3.87 -21.00 36.70
C LEU A 88 5.03 -21.53 37.54
N THR A 89 4.80 -21.71 38.82
CA THR A 89 5.76 -22.33 39.74
C THR A 89 5.99 -23.81 39.38
N ASP A 90 7.16 -24.34 39.76
CA ASP A 90 7.55 -25.71 39.47
C ASP A 90 6.45 -26.72 39.86
N GLY A 91 6.03 -27.51 38.87
CA GLY A 91 5.03 -28.57 39.03
C GLY A 91 3.58 -28.16 38.80
N VAL A 92 3.28 -26.86 38.63
CA VAL A 92 1.93 -26.38 38.27
C VAL A 92 1.76 -26.35 36.75
N THR A 93 0.71 -26.97 36.24
CA THR A 93 0.38 -26.99 34.81
C THR A 93 -0.64 -25.91 34.45
N LEU A 94 -0.79 -25.61 33.15
CA LEU A 94 -1.86 -24.73 32.66
C LEU A 94 -3.26 -25.28 32.98
N ASP A 95 -3.43 -26.60 32.99
CA ASP A 95 -4.70 -27.23 33.34
C ASP A 95 -5.07 -26.99 34.82
N ASP A 96 -4.08 -27.04 35.72
CA ASP A 96 -4.28 -26.70 37.13
C ASP A 96 -4.71 -25.24 37.31
N LEU A 97 -4.10 -24.33 36.54
CA LEU A 97 -4.48 -22.92 36.52
C LEU A 97 -5.92 -22.74 36.00
N PHE A 98 -6.28 -23.39 34.89
CA PHE A 98 -7.63 -23.28 34.34
C PHE A 98 -8.69 -23.84 35.28
N GLN A 99 -8.38 -24.91 36.01
CA GLN A 99 -9.25 -25.46 37.05
C GLN A 99 -9.45 -24.46 38.20
N GLN A 100 -8.38 -23.81 38.66
CA GLN A 100 -8.45 -22.76 39.71
C GLN A 100 -9.17 -21.49 39.23
N LEU A 101 -9.12 -21.19 37.92
CA LEU A 101 -9.91 -20.13 37.29
C LEU A 101 -11.36 -20.53 37.01
N GLU A 102 -11.78 -21.75 37.38
CA GLU A 102 -13.13 -22.27 37.17
C GLU A 102 -13.59 -22.20 35.70
N VAL A 103 -12.66 -22.44 34.76
CA VAL A 103 -12.93 -22.39 33.32
C VAL A 103 -13.64 -23.68 32.89
N VAL A 104 -14.94 -23.59 32.61
CA VAL A 104 -15.79 -24.76 32.29
C VAL A 104 -15.60 -25.27 30.85
N LYS A 105 -15.20 -24.40 29.92
CA LYS A 105 -15.03 -24.74 28.49
C LYS A 105 -13.70 -24.21 27.97
N GLN A 106 -12.73 -25.11 27.83
CA GLN A 106 -11.43 -24.82 27.23
C GLN A 106 -11.16 -25.67 25.98
N ARG A 107 -10.31 -25.16 25.10
CA ARG A 107 -9.79 -25.88 23.93
C ARG A 107 -8.28 -25.65 23.85
N GLY A 108 -7.52 -26.55 24.47
CA GLY A 108 -6.09 -26.35 24.70
C GLY A 108 -5.86 -25.13 25.58
N ASN A 109 -4.92 -24.27 25.18
CA ASN A 109 -4.49 -23.08 25.92
C ASN A 109 -5.46 -21.89 25.78
N THR A 110 -6.74 -22.15 25.58
CA THR A 110 -7.70 -21.12 25.21
C THR A 110 -9.08 -21.38 25.81
N PHE A 111 -9.73 -20.32 26.28
CA PHE A 111 -11.14 -20.33 26.66
C PHE A 111 -11.87 -19.06 26.21
N GLU A 112 -13.21 -19.10 26.28
CA GLU A 112 -14.06 -17.95 26.00
C GLU A 112 -14.43 -17.24 27.31
N TYR A 113 -14.15 -15.95 27.39
CA TYR A 113 -14.57 -15.10 28.51
C TYR A 113 -15.81 -14.31 28.10
N THR A 114 -16.87 -14.40 28.91
CA THR A 114 -18.12 -13.67 28.71
C THR A 114 -18.43 -12.80 29.93
N ASP A 115 -18.74 -11.52 29.71
CA ASP A 115 -19.16 -10.62 30.78
C ASP A 115 -20.68 -10.67 31.05
N ASN A 116 -21.13 -9.92 32.05
CA ASN A 116 -22.55 -9.77 32.39
C ASN A 116 -23.40 -9.17 31.24
N SER A 117 -22.76 -8.53 30.26
CA SER A 117 -23.39 -7.94 29.08
C SER A 117 -23.53 -8.93 27.92
N GLN A 118 -23.20 -10.22 28.13
CA GLN A 118 -23.17 -11.27 27.10
C GLN A 118 -22.18 -10.99 25.96
N ARG A 119 -21.19 -10.11 26.18
CA ARG A 119 -20.09 -9.92 25.23
C ARG A 119 -19.04 -10.96 25.53
N SER A 120 -18.50 -11.57 24.49
CA SER A 120 -17.44 -12.56 24.63
C SER A 120 -16.15 -12.19 23.89
N CYS A 121 -15.04 -12.68 24.41
CA CYS A 121 -13.75 -12.67 23.73
C CYS A 121 -13.00 -13.98 24.02
N LYS A 122 -12.05 -14.27 23.15
CA LYS A 122 -11.16 -15.42 23.31
C LYS A 122 -9.96 -15.02 24.17
N ILE A 123 -9.71 -15.77 25.23
CA ILE A 123 -8.52 -15.65 26.08
C ILE A 123 -7.57 -16.80 25.73
N VAL A 124 -6.31 -16.47 25.50
CA VAL A 124 -5.21 -17.43 25.31
C VAL A 124 -4.26 -17.27 26.49
N ILE A 125 -3.92 -18.36 27.17
CA ILE A 125 -2.94 -18.37 28.26
C ILE A 125 -1.79 -19.31 27.90
N GLU A 126 -0.58 -18.78 27.87
CA GLU A 126 0.64 -19.54 27.64
C GLU A 126 1.54 -19.50 28.88
N GLN A 127 2.31 -20.56 29.09
CA GLN A 127 3.32 -20.57 30.13
C GLN A 127 4.47 -19.64 29.72
N ALA A 128 4.86 -18.75 30.62
CA ALA A 128 5.97 -17.83 30.38
C ALA A 128 7.27 -18.62 30.20
N SER A 129 7.97 -18.36 29.11
CA SER A 129 9.35 -18.79 28.98
C SER A 129 10.25 -17.86 29.79
N ALA A 130 11.31 -18.40 30.40
CA ALA A 130 12.29 -17.60 31.12
C ALA A 130 12.81 -16.47 30.20
N PRO A 131 12.86 -15.19 30.65
CA PRO A 131 13.30 -14.07 29.81
C PRO A 131 14.63 -14.31 29.11
N GLU A 132 15.57 -14.98 29.77
CA GLU A 132 16.88 -15.34 29.26
C GLU A 132 16.80 -16.27 28.05
N SER A 133 15.86 -17.23 28.06
CA SER A 133 15.59 -18.10 26.91
C SER A 133 15.08 -17.34 25.70
N LEU A 134 14.48 -16.17 25.93
CA LEU A 134 14.05 -15.23 24.91
C LEU A 134 15.10 -14.15 24.61
N GLY A 135 16.32 -14.26 25.17
CA GLY A 135 17.40 -13.30 24.97
C GLY A 135 17.17 -11.95 25.63
N LEU A 136 16.34 -11.90 26.69
CA LEU A 136 15.95 -10.69 27.41
C LEU A 136 16.53 -10.65 28.82
N LYS A 137 16.78 -9.45 29.35
CA LYS A 137 17.13 -9.24 30.77
C LYS A 137 15.91 -9.45 31.65
N ALA A 138 15.93 -10.45 32.54
CA ALA A 138 14.80 -10.76 33.42
C ALA A 138 14.31 -9.57 34.25
N THR A 139 15.23 -8.75 34.78
CA THR A 139 14.89 -7.55 35.57
C THR A 139 14.15 -6.47 34.78
N LEU A 140 14.18 -6.51 33.44
CA LEU A 140 13.55 -5.53 32.56
C LEU A 140 12.42 -6.13 31.69
N ALA A 141 12.28 -7.45 31.68
CA ALA A 141 11.27 -8.14 30.86
C ALA A 141 9.83 -7.86 31.33
N TYR A 142 9.68 -7.51 32.62
CA TYR A 142 8.40 -7.42 33.33
C TYR A 142 8.14 -6.06 33.99
N SER A 143 8.96 -5.04 33.70
CA SER A 143 9.02 -3.81 34.49
C SER A 143 7.97 -2.75 34.14
N LEU A 144 7.06 -3.03 33.19
CA LEU A 144 6.08 -2.04 32.71
C LEU A 144 4.66 -2.44 33.08
N THR A 145 4.02 -1.62 33.91
CA THR A 145 2.60 -1.74 34.26
C THR A 145 1.83 -0.53 33.78
N LYS A 146 0.65 -0.72 33.21
CA LYS A 146 -0.29 0.37 32.90
C LYS A 146 -1.67 0.05 33.46
N ASP A 147 -2.21 0.94 34.29
CA ASP A 147 -3.45 0.73 35.03
C ASP A 147 -3.49 -0.56 35.87
N GLY A 148 -2.33 -0.95 36.42
CA GLY A 148 -2.17 -2.21 37.16
C GLY A 148 -2.11 -3.45 36.26
N ILE A 149 -2.15 -3.29 34.94
CA ILE A 149 -1.99 -4.37 33.97
C ILE A 149 -0.50 -4.48 33.59
N PRO A 150 0.20 -5.55 33.99
CA PRO A 150 1.56 -5.80 33.58
C PRO A 150 1.64 -6.17 32.09
N ILE A 151 2.51 -5.48 31.36
CA ILE A 151 2.73 -5.68 29.93
C ILE A 151 4.11 -6.30 29.73
N TYR A 152 4.19 -7.37 28.96
CA TYR A 152 5.45 -7.97 28.58
C TYR A 152 6.27 -6.99 27.74
N ASN A 153 7.55 -6.82 28.06
CA ASN A 153 8.42 -5.72 27.61
C ASN A 153 8.05 -5.09 26.23
N PRO A 154 7.82 -3.76 26.14
CA PRO A 154 7.42 -3.11 24.89
C PRO A 154 8.42 -3.24 23.73
N GLY A 155 9.72 -3.40 24.00
CA GLY A 155 10.74 -3.63 22.99
C GLY A 155 10.60 -5.01 22.35
N HIS A 156 10.35 -6.05 23.17
CA HIS A 156 10.02 -7.38 22.65
C HIS A 156 8.68 -7.38 21.90
N THR A 157 7.67 -6.64 22.40
CA THR A 157 6.39 -6.46 21.72
C THR A 157 6.57 -5.80 20.35
N LEU A 158 7.42 -4.77 20.26
CA LEU A 158 7.81 -4.12 19.02
C LEU A 158 8.49 -5.10 18.06
N LEU A 159 9.53 -5.82 18.50
CA LEU A 159 10.22 -6.79 17.68
C LEU A 159 9.26 -7.86 17.15
N SER A 160 8.48 -8.50 18.03
CA SER A 160 7.51 -9.52 17.66
C SER A 160 6.51 -9.01 16.62
N HIS A 161 6.03 -7.77 16.79
CA HIS A 161 5.14 -7.14 15.84
C HIS A 161 5.82 -6.92 14.47
N LEU A 162 7.01 -6.31 14.43
CA LEU A 162 7.75 -6.04 13.19
C LEU A 162 8.23 -7.31 12.46
N THR A 163 8.42 -8.42 13.19
CA THR A 163 8.80 -9.72 12.62
C THR A 163 7.64 -10.56 12.08
N GLN A 164 6.39 -10.09 12.18
CA GLN A 164 5.28 -10.81 11.57
C GLN A 164 5.54 -10.99 10.06
N PRO A 165 5.43 -12.21 9.48
CA PRO A 165 5.92 -12.47 8.12
C PRO A 165 5.40 -11.49 7.06
N ARG A 166 4.13 -11.07 7.16
CA ARG A 166 3.54 -10.08 6.25
C ARG A 166 4.12 -8.68 6.42
N LEU A 167 4.36 -8.27 7.66
CA LEU A 167 4.87 -6.93 7.98
C LEU A 167 6.38 -6.85 7.72
N GLN A 168 7.12 -7.89 8.08
CA GLN A 168 8.55 -8.01 7.84
C GLN A 168 8.89 -7.96 6.34
N ASN A 169 8.18 -8.73 5.52
CA ASN A 169 8.36 -8.68 4.07
C ASN A 169 8.02 -7.31 3.50
N ALA A 170 7.07 -6.59 4.11
CA ALA A 170 6.73 -5.23 3.69
C ALA A 170 7.84 -4.23 4.06
N ILE A 171 8.37 -4.32 5.28
CA ILE A 171 9.43 -3.46 5.79
C ILE A 171 10.73 -3.65 4.99
N LEU A 172 11.16 -4.90 4.78
CA LEU A 172 12.43 -5.23 4.12
C LEU A 172 12.46 -4.96 2.61
N ALA A 173 11.29 -4.78 2.00
CA ALA A 173 11.16 -4.39 0.60
C ALA A 173 10.91 -2.87 0.46
N ASP A 174 11.34 -2.09 1.46
CA ASP A 174 11.26 -0.63 1.55
C ASP A 174 9.84 -0.03 1.51
N TYR A 175 8.77 -0.83 1.73
CA TYR A 175 7.40 -0.32 1.85
C TYR A 175 7.11 0.29 3.24
N GLY A 176 7.97 0.05 4.24
CA GLY A 176 7.79 0.51 5.61
C GLY A 176 6.59 -0.13 6.32
N LEU A 177 6.04 0.57 7.33
CA LEU A 177 4.84 0.12 8.05
C LEU A 177 3.57 0.31 7.22
N LEU A 178 2.69 -0.70 7.20
CA LEU A 178 1.33 -0.60 6.66
C LEU A 178 0.53 0.47 7.42
N GLU A 179 -0.37 1.20 6.74
CA GLU A 179 -1.12 2.34 7.32
C GLU A 179 -1.81 1.99 8.65
N ARG A 180 -2.54 0.87 8.70
CA ARG A 180 -3.19 0.42 9.95
C ARG A 180 -2.21 0.17 11.08
N THR A 181 -1.06 -0.44 10.77
CA THR A 181 0.01 -0.69 11.73
C THR A 181 0.65 0.62 12.17
N TYR A 182 0.90 1.53 11.24
CA TYR A 182 1.48 2.85 11.52
C TYR A 182 0.58 3.66 12.46
N GLU A 183 -0.71 3.79 12.15
CA GLU A 183 -1.69 4.50 12.99
C GLU A 183 -1.83 3.89 14.38
N GLN A 184 -1.61 2.58 14.50
CA GLN A 184 -1.70 1.86 15.75
C GLN A 184 -0.46 2.04 16.62
N ILE A 185 0.73 1.82 16.07
CA ILE A 185 1.96 1.73 16.88
C ILE A 185 2.66 3.08 17.05
N VAL A 186 2.59 3.98 16.06
CA VAL A 186 3.34 5.25 16.10
C VAL A 186 2.91 6.17 17.24
N PRO A 187 1.61 6.35 17.56
CA PRO A 187 1.20 7.14 18.72
C PRO A 187 1.78 6.57 20.03
N VAL A 188 1.80 5.25 20.17
CA VAL A 188 2.39 4.56 21.33
C VAL A 188 3.89 4.79 21.40
N LEU A 189 4.61 4.63 20.29
CA LEU A 189 6.06 4.86 20.22
C LEU A 189 6.42 6.30 20.59
N LYS A 190 5.63 7.28 20.14
CA LYS A 190 5.79 8.69 20.52
C LYS A 190 5.59 8.90 22.01
N GLU A 191 4.61 8.23 22.62
CA GLU A 191 4.36 8.36 24.05
C GLU A 191 5.48 7.70 24.88
N LEU A 192 5.89 6.49 24.51
CA LEU A 192 7.04 5.81 25.12
C LEU A 192 8.33 6.64 25.00
N SER A 193 8.52 7.32 23.86
CA SER A 193 9.65 8.21 23.61
C SER A 193 9.65 9.41 24.55
N LYS A 194 8.51 10.06 24.77
CA LYS A 194 8.39 11.15 25.76
C LYS A 194 8.68 10.68 27.18
N SER A 195 8.32 9.43 27.48
CA SER A 195 8.59 8.80 28.77
C SER A 195 10.02 8.26 28.92
N CYS A 196 10.91 8.53 27.96
CA CYS A 196 12.33 8.12 27.98
C CYS A 196 12.52 6.59 28.16
N VAL A 197 11.61 5.80 27.59
CA VAL A 197 11.69 4.33 27.65
C VAL A 197 12.71 3.84 26.62
N ASP A 198 13.75 3.15 27.09
CA ASP A 198 14.71 2.48 26.21
C ASP A 198 14.23 1.06 25.86
N LEU A 199 13.77 0.88 24.62
CA LEU A 199 13.26 -0.40 24.11
C LEU A 199 14.38 -1.39 23.78
N TRP A 200 15.62 -0.93 23.61
CA TRP A 200 16.75 -1.75 23.23
C TRP A 200 17.47 -2.35 24.44
N LYS A 201 17.43 -1.67 25.59
CA LYS A 201 18.13 -2.10 26.82
C LYS A 201 17.75 -3.49 27.32
N VAL A 202 16.57 -3.99 26.96
CA VAL A 202 16.05 -5.30 27.36
C VAL A 202 16.78 -6.46 26.69
N PHE A 203 17.30 -6.29 25.46
CA PHE A 203 17.92 -7.39 24.73
C PHE A 203 19.33 -7.66 25.27
N LEU A 204 19.57 -8.91 25.71
CA LEU A 204 20.89 -9.47 26.01
C LEU A 204 21.56 -9.98 24.73
N ASP A 205 20.74 -10.50 23.83
CA ASP A 205 21.16 -11.10 22.56
C ASP A 205 21.44 -10.02 21.51
N GLY A 206 22.66 -10.03 20.99
CA GLY A 206 23.08 -9.15 19.90
C GLY A 206 22.27 -9.40 18.63
N GLU A 207 21.90 -10.64 18.32
CA GLU A 207 21.20 -10.98 17.07
C GLU A 207 19.80 -10.39 17.02
N LYS A 208 19.02 -10.52 18.11
CA LYS A 208 17.68 -9.91 18.21
C LYS A 208 17.74 -8.39 18.18
N ARG A 209 18.76 -7.81 18.82
CA ARG A 209 18.99 -6.37 18.80
C ARG A 209 19.32 -5.88 17.39
N ASP A 210 20.26 -6.54 16.71
CA ASP A 210 20.67 -6.21 15.34
C ASP A 210 19.49 -6.36 14.37
N ARG A 211 18.67 -7.39 14.57
CA ARG A 211 17.46 -7.60 13.77
C ARG A 211 16.43 -6.50 13.98
N LEU A 212 16.24 -6.05 15.22
CA LEU A 212 15.38 -4.91 15.51
C LEU A 212 15.94 -3.64 14.86
N ASP A 213 17.25 -3.42 14.93
CA ASP A 213 17.93 -2.27 14.30
C ASP A 213 17.76 -2.26 12.78
N GLU A 214 17.91 -3.40 12.11
CA GLU A 214 17.69 -3.54 10.67
C GLU A 214 16.25 -3.17 10.28
N LEU A 215 15.26 -3.72 11.00
CA LEU A 215 13.85 -3.44 10.74
C LEU A 215 13.50 -1.99 11.02
N VAL A 216 14.04 -1.40 12.10
CA VAL A 216 13.82 0.00 12.45
C VAL A 216 14.49 0.93 11.44
N LYS A 217 15.69 0.60 10.94
CA LYS A 217 16.34 1.35 9.85
C LYS A 217 15.51 1.34 8.58
N ALA A 218 15.00 0.18 8.17
CA ALA A 218 14.11 0.08 7.00
C ALA A 218 12.80 0.86 7.21
N VAL A 219 12.20 0.79 8.41
CA VAL A 219 11.02 1.61 8.78
C VAL A 219 11.35 3.10 8.71
N CYS A 220 12.50 3.54 9.22
CA CYS A 220 12.93 4.95 9.17
C CYS A 220 13.31 5.43 7.77
N GLY A 221 13.84 4.55 6.90
CA GLY A 221 14.05 4.85 5.48
C GLY A 221 12.73 5.17 4.79
N ALA A 222 11.70 4.36 5.04
CA ALA A 222 10.36 4.58 4.51
C ALA A 222 9.60 5.72 5.23
N HIS A 223 9.89 5.99 6.50
CA HIS A 223 9.23 6.98 7.36
C HIS A 223 10.26 7.85 8.13
N PRO A 224 10.92 8.82 7.47
CA PRO A 224 12.03 9.60 8.07
C PRO A 224 11.65 10.33 9.36
N GLY A 225 10.39 10.76 9.49
CA GLY A 225 9.87 11.43 10.68
C GLY A 225 9.81 10.54 11.94
N LEU A 226 10.08 9.24 11.83
CA LEU A 226 10.21 8.33 12.98
C LEU A 226 11.65 8.21 13.49
N LYS A 227 12.66 8.75 12.77
CA LYS A 227 14.06 8.63 13.16
C LYS A 227 14.31 9.18 14.57
N GLU A 228 13.84 10.39 14.85
CA GLU A 228 13.97 11.02 16.18
C GLU A 228 13.24 10.25 17.29
N VAL A 229 12.08 9.67 16.97
CA VAL A 229 11.30 8.84 17.91
C VAL A 229 12.10 7.60 18.28
N PHE A 230 12.62 6.87 17.29
CA PHE A 230 13.39 5.66 17.54
C PHE A 230 14.76 5.94 18.19
N THR A 231 15.42 7.05 17.86
CA THR A 231 16.63 7.49 18.57
C THR A 231 16.35 7.70 20.06
N SER A 232 15.25 8.37 20.38
CA SER A 232 14.84 8.62 21.77
C SER A 232 14.44 7.34 22.52
N LEU A 233 14.06 6.29 21.79
CA LEU A 233 13.74 4.96 22.33
C LEU A 233 14.97 4.05 22.47
N GLY A 234 16.18 4.51 22.13
CA GLY A 234 17.43 3.75 22.29
C GLY A 234 18.05 3.19 21.01
N SER A 235 17.47 3.46 19.83
CA SER A 235 18.06 3.09 18.54
C SER A 235 19.29 3.94 18.22
N ALA A 236 20.39 3.29 17.82
CA ALA A 236 21.60 3.98 17.39
C ALA A 236 21.62 4.12 15.86
N PHE A 237 21.22 5.29 15.35
CA PHE A 237 21.47 5.62 13.94
C PHE A 237 22.88 6.19 13.80
N PRO A 238 23.70 5.69 12.86
CA PRO A 238 24.95 6.36 12.54
C PRO A 238 24.62 7.78 12.07
N VAL A 239 25.30 8.76 12.68
CA VAL A 239 25.28 10.15 12.20
C VAL A 239 26.01 10.12 10.87
N GLU A 240 25.28 10.21 9.76
CA GLU A 240 25.91 10.44 8.46
C GLU A 240 26.69 11.77 8.55
N PRO A 241 27.96 11.81 8.08
CA PRO A 241 28.74 13.03 8.10
C PRO A 241 28.03 14.10 7.26
N GLU A 242 27.94 15.32 7.81
CA GLU A 242 27.36 16.46 7.09
C GLU A 242 28.03 16.63 5.72
N PRO A 243 27.26 16.82 4.64
CA PRO A 243 27.82 16.97 3.31
C PRO A 243 28.69 18.24 3.25
N ILE A 244 29.95 18.06 2.89
CA ILE A 244 30.90 19.13 2.62
C ILE A 244 30.31 20.05 1.55
N VAL A 245 30.04 21.30 1.93
CA VAL A 245 29.57 22.36 1.05
C VAL A 245 30.59 22.56 -0.08
N THR A 246 30.28 22.02 -1.24
CA THR A 246 30.98 22.32 -2.50
C THR A 246 30.14 23.37 -3.23
N PRO A 247 30.71 24.41 -3.86
CA PRO A 247 29.93 25.48 -4.46
C PRO A 247 29.03 24.93 -5.56
N ALA A 248 27.75 25.27 -5.50
CA ALA A 248 26.71 24.73 -6.35
C ALA A 248 27.03 24.90 -7.84
N PRO A 249 26.92 23.85 -8.68
CA PRO A 249 26.56 24.06 -10.07
C PRO A 249 25.17 24.69 -10.07
N ILE A 250 25.01 25.71 -10.90
CA ILE A 250 23.77 26.45 -11.15
C ILE A 250 22.60 25.46 -11.20
N LEU A 251 21.71 25.58 -10.21
CA LEU A 251 20.40 24.92 -10.18
C LEU A 251 19.64 25.40 -11.43
N VAL A 252 19.71 24.58 -12.48
CA VAL A 252 18.60 24.48 -13.43
C VAL A 252 17.40 24.16 -12.56
N GLN A 253 16.42 25.07 -12.54
CA GLN A 253 15.12 24.80 -11.95
C GLN A 253 14.65 23.49 -12.57
N GLU A 254 14.51 22.43 -11.77
CA GLU A 254 13.84 21.22 -12.23
C GLU A 254 12.41 21.63 -12.60
N GLU A 255 12.21 21.81 -13.90
CA GLU A 255 10.91 21.94 -14.54
C GLU A 255 10.06 20.77 -14.06
N ASN A 256 8.85 21.07 -13.56
CA ASN A 256 7.80 20.14 -13.17
C ASN A 256 7.88 18.80 -13.95
N PRO A 257 8.44 17.72 -13.38
CA PRO A 257 8.41 16.45 -14.07
C PRO A 257 6.99 15.92 -13.90
N ARG A 258 6.35 15.67 -15.05
CA ARG A 258 5.07 14.97 -15.25
C ARG A 258 4.83 13.91 -14.16
N ASP A 259 4.14 14.31 -13.09
CA ASP A 259 3.90 13.52 -11.89
C ASP A 259 2.74 12.51 -12.10
N ASP A 260 2.67 11.93 -13.30
CA ASP A 260 1.53 11.14 -13.76
C ASP A 260 1.92 9.67 -13.84
N ILE A 261 1.38 8.91 -12.89
CA ILE A 261 1.56 7.47 -12.70
C ILE A 261 1.41 6.66 -13.99
N VAL A 262 0.66 7.18 -14.97
CA VAL A 262 0.35 6.49 -16.22
C VAL A 262 1.61 6.26 -17.06
N PHE A 263 2.49 7.26 -17.22
CA PHE A 263 3.72 7.09 -18.00
C PHE A 263 4.70 6.15 -17.30
N GLU A 264 4.85 6.28 -15.98
CA GLU A 264 5.66 5.37 -15.18
C GLU A 264 5.13 3.93 -15.23
N ALA A 265 3.80 3.75 -15.25
CA ALA A 265 3.18 2.46 -15.45
C ALA A 265 3.55 1.85 -16.81
N ALA A 266 3.57 2.66 -17.88
CA ALA A 266 3.95 2.20 -19.22
C ALA A 266 5.43 1.76 -19.25
N GLU A 267 6.33 2.61 -18.75
CA GLU A 267 7.76 2.30 -18.68
C GLU A 267 8.03 1.01 -17.91
N MET A 268 7.47 0.90 -16.70
CA MET A 268 7.69 -0.27 -15.87
C MET A 268 7.07 -1.53 -16.48
N THR A 269 5.92 -1.41 -17.14
CA THR A 269 5.28 -2.58 -17.79
C THR A 269 6.12 -3.07 -18.97
N VAL A 270 6.57 -2.16 -19.85
CA VAL A 270 7.46 -2.49 -20.97
C VAL A 270 8.73 -3.16 -20.45
N LYS A 271 9.38 -2.55 -19.45
CA LYS A 271 10.60 -3.07 -18.86
C LYS A 271 10.44 -4.51 -18.38
N VAL A 272 9.43 -4.80 -17.56
CA VAL A 272 9.20 -6.15 -17.00
C VAL A 272 8.88 -7.17 -18.11
N LEU A 273 8.16 -6.76 -19.16
CA LEU A 273 7.86 -7.63 -20.29
C LEU A 273 9.11 -7.95 -21.12
N CYS A 274 9.91 -6.94 -21.45
CA CYS A 274 11.15 -7.12 -22.20
C CYS A 274 12.17 -7.95 -21.42
N GLU A 275 12.32 -7.74 -20.11
CA GLU A 275 13.17 -8.56 -19.24
C GLU A 275 12.74 -10.03 -19.21
N ALA A 276 11.45 -10.29 -19.40
CA ALA A 276 10.89 -11.63 -19.50
C ALA A 276 10.91 -12.21 -20.93
N GLY A 277 11.53 -11.51 -21.89
CA GLY A 277 11.70 -11.95 -23.28
C GLY A 277 10.51 -11.67 -24.20
N TYR A 278 9.55 -10.84 -23.79
CA TYR A 278 8.44 -10.45 -24.66
C TYR A 278 8.81 -9.24 -25.51
N SER A 279 8.33 -9.25 -26.75
CA SER A 279 8.27 -8.06 -27.59
C SER A 279 6.94 -7.34 -27.32
N CYS A 280 6.98 -6.03 -27.09
CA CYS A 280 5.80 -5.23 -26.81
C CYS A 280 6.01 -3.75 -27.16
N ALA A 281 4.91 -3.03 -27.37
CA ALA A 281 4.88 -1.59 -27.58
C ALA A 281 3.74 -0.95 -26.78
N VAL A 282 3.92 0.29 -26.33
CA VAL A 282 2.86 1.10 -25.74
C VAL A 282 1.87 1.47 -26.83
N SER A 283 0.57 1.33 -26.54
CA SER A 283 -0.55 1.63 -27.43
C SER A 283 -1.60 2.50 -26.75
N GLY A 284 -2.70 2.76 -27.46
CA GLY A 284 -3.83 3.52 -26.94
C GLY A 284 -3.46 4.97 -26.58
N MET A 285 -4.19 5.53 -25.62
CA MET A 285 -4.15 6.97 -25.33
C MET A 285 -2.78 7.48 -24.84
N VAL A 286 -1.97 6.64 -24.21
CA VAL A 286 -0.62 7.01 -23.76
C VAL A 286 0.31 7.19 -24.95
N ALA A 287 0.32 6.22 -25.87
CA ALA A 287 1.09 6.31 -27.09
C ALA A 287 0.62 7.48 -27.95
N THR A 288 -0.69 7.69 -28.05
CA THR A 288 -1.27 8.85 -28.74
C THR A 288 -0.80 10.16 -28.13
N TYR A 289 -0.86 10.32 -26.81
CA TYR A 289 -0.43 11.53 -26.12
C TYR A 289 1.06 11.85 -26.39
N LEU A 290 1.91 10.82 -26.30
CA LEU A 290 3.36 10.97 -26.54
C LEU A 290 3.68 11.26 -28.01
N GLN A 291 2.93 10.67 -28.95
CA GLN A 291 3.22 10.85 -30.37
C GLN A 291 2.67 12.14 -30.97
N ALA A 292 1.48 12.57 -30.56
CA ALA A 292 0.86 13.79 -31.05
C ALA A 292 1.64 15.05 -30.64
N ASN A 293 2.40 14.98 -29.53
CA ASN A 293 3.19 16.09 -28.99
C ASN A 293 2.37 17.38 -28.79
N ASP A 294 1.07 17.24 -28.50
CA ASP A 294 0.13 18.35 -28.31
C ASP A 294 -0.16 18.54 -26.81
N THR A 295 0.32 19.66 -26.26
CA THR A 295 0.13 20.03 -24.85
C THR A 295 -1.32 20.30 -24.45
N GLY A 296 -2.22 20.46 -25.42
CA GLY A 296 -3.66 20.63 -25.22
C GLY A 296 -4.43 19.32 -25.02
N LEU A 297 -3.78 18.16 -25.20
CA LEU A 297 -4.43 16.88 -24.98
C LEU A 297 -4.74 16.62 -23.50
N PRO A 298 -5.92 16.06 -23.18
CA PRO A 298 -6.20 15.61 -21.82
C PRO A 298 -5.22 14.49 -21.44
N LEU A 299 -4.84 14.40 -20.18
CA LEU A 299 -3.95 13.34 -19.71
C LEU A 299 -4.65 11.97 -19.78
N PRO A 300 -3.94 10.90 -20.21
CA PRO A 300 -4.47 9.55 -20.20
C PRO A 300 -4.72 9.07 -18.76
N ASN A 301 -5.69 8.19 -18.54
CA ASN A 301 -6.07 7.68 -17.22
C ASN A 301 -5.70 6.20 -17.00
N CYS A 302 -5.19 5.55 -18.04
CA CYS A 302 -4.74 4.17 -18.03
C CYS A 302 -3.68 3.97 -19.10
N THR A 303 -2.89 2.92 -18.92
CA THR A 303 -1.86 2.49 -19.86
C THR A 303 -2.34 1.27 -20.62
N GLU A 304 -2.09 1.24 -21.92
CA GLU A 304 -2.33 0.08 -22.76
C GLU A 304 -1.02 -0.36 -23.41
N ILE A 305 -0.76 -1.67 -23.41
CA ILE A 305 0.43 -2.29 -23.99
C ILE A 305 -0.01 -3.33 -25.00
N THR A 306 0.49 -3.24 -26.23
CA THR A 306 0.39 -4.30 -27.22
C THR A 306 1.53 -5.28 -27.03
N VAL A 307 1.21 -6.57 -26.86
CA VAL A 307 2.19 -7.65 -26.64
C VAL A 307 2.15 -8.59 -27.83
N PHE A 308 3.32 -8.78 -28.45
CA PHE A 308 3.52 -9.62 -29.62
C PHE A 308 3.85 -11.05 -29.19
N SER A 309 2.82 -11.86 -28.94
CA SER A 309 2.99 -13.22 -28.42
C SER A 309 1.75 -14.09 -28.69
N ASP A 310 1.97 -15.40 -28.80
CA ASP A 310 0.94 -16.44 -28.81
C ASP A 310 0.43 -16.79 -27.40
N HIS A 311 1.10 -16.32 -26.34
CA HIS A 311 0.68 -16.53 -24.97
C HIS A 311 -0.63 -15.81 -24.64
N ASP A 312 -1.40 -16.35 -23.71
CA ASP A 312 -2.65 -15.72 -23.27
C ASP A 312 -2.41 -14.54 -22.31
N ILE A 313 -3.40 -13.65 -22.23
CA ILE A 313 -3.39 -12.50 -21.30
C ILE A 313 -3.24 -12.91 -19.83
N LYS A 314 -3.65 -14.14 -19.47
CA LYS A 314 -3.52 -14.64 -18.08
C LYS A 314 -2.06 -14.88 -17.73
N THR A 315 -1.26 -15.35 -18.68
CA THR A 315 0.18 -15.58 -18.54
C THR A 315 0.90 -14.25 -18.34
N ILE A 316 0.58 -13.24 -19.16
CA ILE A 316 1.13 -11.88 -19.04
C ILE A 316 0.78 -11.27 -17.68
N ARG A 317 -0.48 -11.33 -17.25
CA ARG A 317 -0.90 -10.83 -15.94
C ARG A 317 -0.23 -11.55 -14.78
N ARG A 318 -0.04 -12.88 -14.89
CA ARG A 318 0.64 -13.68 -13.86
C ARG A 318 2.11 -13.28 -13.74
N LEU A 319 2.79 -13.07 -14.87
CA LEU A 319 4.16 -12.57 -14.90
C LEU A 319 4.26 -11.23 -14.14
N LEU A 320 3.47 -10.24 -14.55
CA LEU A 320 3.51 -8.91 -13.96
C LEU A 320 3.11 -8.92 -12.48
N SER A 321 2.16 -9.76 -12.06
CA SER A 321 1.75 -9.87 -10.65
C SER A 321 2.83 -10.37 -9.70
N LYS A 322 3.93 -10.94 -10.22
CA LYS A 322 5.11 -11.29 -9.40
C LYS A 322 5.93 -10.05 -9.05
N HIS A 323 5.82 -8.98 -9.83
CA HIS A 323 6.50 -7.73 -9.59
C HIS A 323 5.70 -6.86 -8.61
N HIS A 324 6.38 -6.32 -7.61
CA HIS A 324 5.75 -5.72 -6.43
C HIS A 324 4.92 -4.45 -6.70
N LEU A 325 5.24 -3.74 -7.77
CA LEU A 325 4.52 -2.55 -8.25
C LEU A 325 3.21 -2.89 -8.97
N PHE A 326 2.94 -4.18 -9.21
CA PHE A 326 1.71 -4.61 -9.86
C PHE A 326 0.86 -5.43 -8.90
N TYR A 327 -0.45 -5.31 -9.04
CA TYR A 327 -1.38 -6.20 -8.38
C TYR A 327 -2.64 -6.40 -9.21
N ILE A 328 -3.31 -7.52 -8.98
CA ILE A 328 -4.55 -7.86 -9.67
C ILE A 328 -5.72 -7.64 -8.71
N ALA A 329 -6.67 -6.79 -9.11
CA ALA A 329 -7.95 -6.62 -8.43
C ALA A 329 -9.07 -7.23 -9.26
N ARG A 330 -10.02 -7.92 -8.59
CA ARG A 330 -11.25 -8.39 -9.22
C ARG A 330 -12.29 -7.29 -9.19
N MET A 331 -12.55 -6.65 -10.32
CA MET A 331 -13.55 -5.59 -10.45
C MET A 331 -14.86 -6.12 -11.03
N LYS A 332 -15.99 -5.59 -10.56
CA LYS A 332 -17.30 -5.90 -11.15
C LYS A 332 -17.35 -5.34 -12.57
N VAL A 333 -17.75 -6.16 -13.54
CA VAL A 333 -17.95 -5.71 -14.92
C VAL A 333 -19.25 -4.90 -14.99
N PRO A 334 -19.27 -3.69 -15.59
CA PRO A 334 -20.50 -2.93 -15.77
C PRO A 334 -21.59 -3.78 -16.44
N GLY A 335 -22.80 -3.76 -15.89
CA GLY A 335 -23.93 -4.54 -16.43
C GLY A 335 -23.85 -6.07 -16.19
N SER A 336 -22.89 -6.57 -15.41
CA SER A 336 -22.74 -8.00 -15.13
C SER A 336 -22.44 -8.27 -13.66
N ASP A 337 -22.89 -9.42 -13.14
CA ASP A 337 -22.50 -9.90 -11.81
C ASP A 337 -21.15 -10.62 -11.80
N THR A 338 -20.53 -10.76 -12.97
CA THR A 338 -19.19 -11.30 -13.10
C THR A 338 -18.14 -10.29 -12.62
N ARG A 339 -17.06 -10.81 -12.02
CA ARG A 339 -15.88 -10.02 -11.66
C ARG A 339 -14.71 -10.37 -12.57
N SER A 340 -14.14 -9.38 -13.24
CA SER A 340 -12.99 -9.55 -14.12
C SER A 340 -11.69 -9.15 -13.40
N PRO A 341 -10.58 -9.92 -13.55
CA PRO A 341 -9.28 -9.51 -13.05
C PRO A 341 -8.74 -8.33 -13.87
N VAL A 342 -8.45 -7.23 -13.19
CA VAL A 342 -7.83 -6.02 -13.75
C VAL A 342 -6.45 -5.87 -13.13
N LEU A 343 -5.44 -5.66 -13.97
CA LEU A 343 -4.08 -5.38 -13.52
C LEU A 343 -3.94 -3.89 -13.22
N PHE A 344 -3.34 -3.59 -12.09
CA PHE A 344 -3.03 -2.23 -11.68
C PHE A 344 -1.53 -2.08 -11.45
N TYR A 345 -0.97 -1.01 -11.98
CA TYR A 345 0.28 -0.43 -11.52
C TYR A 345 -0.01 0.48 -10.32
N ARG A 346 0.84 0.43 -9.30
CA ARG A 346 0.68 1.22 -8.09
C ARG A 346 2.00 1.85 -7.67
N ILE A 347 1.93 3.13 -7.36
CA ILE A 347 3.03 3.88 -6.74
C ILE A 347 2.45 4.74 -5.61
N HIS A 348 3.29 5.09 -4.65
CA HIS A 348 2.90 6.00 -3.60
C HIS A 348 2.94 7.44 -4.14
N GLY A 349 1.80 8.14 -4.15
CA GLY A 349 1.79 9.56 -4.47
C GLY A 349 2.51 10.37 -3.40
N ARG A 350 3.39 11.30 -3.80
CA ARG A 350 4.02 12.28 -2.90
C ARG A 350 3.06 13.44 -2.60
N GLY A 351 1.98 13.16 -1.86
CA GLY A 351 1.07 14.19 -1.35
C GLY A 351 1.47 14.67 0.04
N ARG A 352 1.38 15.98 0.33
CA ARG A 352 1.58 16.54 1.67
C ARG A 352 0.53 15.96 2.64
N GLY A 353 0.94 14.99 3.46
CA GLY A 353 0.21 14.58 4.67
C GLY A 353 -0.56 13.27 4.60
N PHE A 354 -0.78 12.65 3.44
CA PHE A 354 -1.38 11.31 3.32
C PHE A 354 -0.85 10.59 2.07
N ARG A 355 -0.21 9.43 2.24
CA ARG A 355 0.27 8.58 1.13
C ARG A 355 -0.90 7.77 0.55
N LYS A 356 -1.71 8.39 -0.30
CA LYS A 356 -2.65 7.64 -1.14
C LYS A 356 -1.88 6.90 -2.23
N TRP A 357 -2.21 5.64 -2.43
CA TRP A 357 -1.79 4.91 -3.62
C TRP A 357 -2.33 5.64 -4.86
N LYS A 358 -1.43 6.12 -5.72
CA LYS A 358 -1.81 6.41 -7.10
C LYS A 358 -1.94 5.02 -7.75
N LEU A 359 -3.04 4.80 -8.47
CA LEU A 359 -3.33 3.54 -9.16
C LEU A 359 -3.53 3.83 -10.65
N CYS A 360 -2.85 3.09 -11.49
CA CYS A 360 -3.05 3.13 -12.94
C CYS A 360 -3.49 1.75 -13.42
N LYS A 361 -4.57 1.71 -14.21
CA LYS A 361 -4.99 0.47 -14.87
C LYS A 361 -4.04 0.16 -16.00
N VAL A 362 -3.67 -1.11 -16.12
CA VAL A 362 -2.83 -1.60 -17.22
C VAL A 362 -3.65 -2.57 -18.07
N HIS A 363 -3.87 -2.18 -19.32
CA HIS A 363 -4.59 -2.92 -20.34
C HIS A 363 -3.60 -3.57 -21.32
N PHE A 364 -4.02 -4.70 -21.91
CA PHE A 364 -3.20 -5.44 -22.86
C PHE A 364 -4.00 -5.73 -24.12
N VAL A 365 -3.36 -5.51 -25.26
CA VAL A 365 -3.78 -6.01 -26.57
C VAL A 365 -2.81 -7.13 -26.93
N MET A 366 -3.34 -8.34 -27.16
CA MET A 366 -2.51 -9.49 -27.52
C MET A 366 -2.61 -9.69 -29.04
N THR A 367 -1.48 -9.78 -29.72
CA THR A 367 -1.43 -10.09 -31.16
C THR A 367 -0.22 -10.96 -31.48
N GLN A 368 -0.31 -11.75 -32.55
CA GLN A 368 0.82 -12.51 -33.08
C GLN A 368 1.53 -11.77 -34.22
N GLU A 369 0.88 -10.76 -34.80
CA GLU A 369 1.43 -9.97 -35.89
C GLU A 369 2.49 -9.03 -35.35
N GLN A 370 3.75 -9.25 -35.78
CA GLN A 370 4.80 -8.30 -35.49
C GLN A 370 4.56 -7.03 -36.30
N MET A 371 4.69 -5.89 -35.62
CA MET A 371 4.67 -4.58 -36.24
C MET A 371 5.97 -3.85 -35.92
N SER A 372 6.38 -2.94 -36.80
CA SER A 372 7.40 -1.96 -36.45
C SER A 372 6.92 -1.11 -35.28
N TYR A 373 7.85 -0.69 -34.44
CA TYR A 373 7.60 0.29 -33.38
C TYR A 373 8.66 1.37 -33.45
N GLU A 374 8.29 2.58 -33.05
CA GLU A 374 9.21 3.70 -32.93
C GLU A 374 9.58 3.91 -31.47
N THR A 375 10.83 4.28 -31.19
CA THR A 375 11.24 4.58 -29.82
C THR A 375 11.15 6.08 -29.58
N ARG A 376 10.31 6.51 -28.64
CA ARG A 376 10.17 7.92 -28.23
C ARG A 376 10.21 8.02 -26.71
N GLU A 377 11.00 8.94 -26.20
CA GLU A 377 11.25 9.08 -24.75
C GLU A 377 11.66 7.75 -24.07
N GLY A 378 12.37 6.87 -24.79
CA GLY A 378 12.81 5.56 -24.29
C GLY A 378 11.74 4.46 -24.30
N LEU A 379 10.52 4.75 -24.77
CA LEU A 379 9.42 3.78 -24.87
C LEU A 379 9.23 3.31 -26.31
N PRO A 380 9.04 2.00 -26.56
CA PRO A 380 8.58 1.49 -27.85
C PRO A 380 7.11 1.83 -28.01
N LEU A 381 6.76 2.60 -29.03
CA LEU A 381 5.41 3.04 -29.32
C LEU A 381 4.91 2.39 -30.63
N VAL A 382 3.64 1.99 -30.63
CA VAL A 382 2.91 1.64 -31.86
C VAL A 382 3.03 2.79 -32.88
N PRO A 383 3.19 2.55 -34.19
CA PRO A 383 3.31 3.60 -35.18
C PRO A 383 2.17 4.63 -35.12
N LEU A 384 2.38 5.80 -35.71
CA LEU A 384 1.39 6.88 -35.71
C LEU A 384 0.14 6.50 -36.54
N SER A 385 0.37 5.85 -37.67
CA SER A 385 -0.62 5.03 -38.37
C SER A 385 -0.90 3.86 -37.44
N THR A 386 -2.00 3.15 -37.38
CA THR A 386 -2.36 2.24 -36.29
C THR A 386 -2.91 3.05 -35.13
N LEU A 387 -2.15 3.96 -34.49
CA LEU A 387 -2.74 4.81 -33.45
C LEU A 387 -3.91 5.66 -33.98
N LEU A 388 -3.77 6.27 -35.16
CA LEU A 388 -4.87 7.06 -35.76
C LEU A 388 -6.10 6.19 -36.09
N ALA A 389 -5.91 4.96 -36.57
CA ALA A 389 -6.98 4.06 -37.01
C ALA A 389 -7.68 3.43 -35.82
N ASP A 390 -6.93 3.01 -34.81
CA ASP A 390 -7.46 2.51 -33.56
C ASP A 390 -8.24 3.61 -32.83
N THR A 391 -7.69 4.82 -32.77
CA THR A 391 -8.37 5.95 -32.12
C THR A 391 -9.64 6.36 -32.88
N LEU A 392 -9.60 6.37 -34.22
CA LEU A 392 -10.77 6.65 -35.07
C LEU A 392 -11.85 5.57 -34.92
N ARG A 393 -11.47 4.29 -34.90
CA ARG A 393 -12.40 3.18 -34.61
C ARG A 393 -13.05 3.35 -33.23
N ILE A 394 -12.26 3.61 -32.19
CA ILE A 394 -12.80 3.81 -30.84
C ILE A 394 -13.76 5.00 -30.80
N TRP A 395 -13.39 6.11 -31.45
CA TRP A 395 -14.30 7.26 -31.56
C TRP A 395 -15.62 6.87 -32.22
N HIS A 396 -15.57 6.15 -33.36
CA HIS A 396 -16.76 5.73 -34.09
C HIS A 396 -17.66 4.83 -33.24
N ASP A 397 -17.10 3.80 -32.62
CA ASP A 397 -17.86 2.85 -31.81
C ASP A 397 -18.50 3.56 -30.60
N ARG A 398 -17.79 4.51 -29.99
CA ARG A 398 -18.32 5.36 -28.91
C ARG A 398 -19.35 6.37 -29.40
N SER A 399 -19.28 6.86 -30.64
CA SER A 399 -20.27 7.80 -31.17
C SER A 399 -21.67 7.18 -31.27
N ILE A 400 -21.71 5.85 -31.45
CA ILE A 400 -22.95 5.06 -31.50
C ILE A 400 -23.44 4.76 -30.08
N ASP A 401 -22.57 4.27 -29.20
CA ASP A 401 -22.96 3.73 -27.89
C ASP A 401 -22.97 4.77 -26.76
N GLU A 402 -21.99 5.69 -26.75
CA GLU A 402 -21.71 6.63 -25.65
C GLU A 402 -21.23 8.01 -26.17
N PRO A 403 -22.13 8.84 -26.71
CA PRO A 403 -21.76 10.09 -27.39
C PRO A 403 -20.95 11.08 -26.53
N GLN A 404 -21.14 11.05 -25.21
CA GLN A 404 -20.40 11.89 -24.26
C GLN A 404 -18.92 11.48 -24.14
N GLU A 405 -18.60 10.19 -24.29
CA GLU A 405 -17.22 9.69 -24.25
C GLU A 405 -16.56 9.80 -25.63
N ALA A 406 -17.34 9.77 -26.72
CA ALA A 406 -16.84 9.98 -28.08
C ALA A 406 -16.11 11.33 -28.23
N GLY A 407 -16.63 12.40 -27.62
CA GLY A 407 -15.98 13.72 -27.65
C GLY A 407 -14.55 13.74 -27.12
N LYS A 408 -14.22 12.87 -26.15
CA LYS A 408 -12.84 12.74 -25.63
C LYS A 408 -11.91 12.17 -26.70
N HIS A 409 -12.35 11.11 -27.38
CA HIS A 409 -11.55 10.47 -28.44
C HIS A 409 -11.40 11.35 -29.68
N ALA A 410 -12.39 12.19 -30.00
CA ALA A 410 -12.32 13.10 -31.14
C ALA A 410 -11.15 14.11 -31.05
N VAL A 411 -10.84 14.58 -29.83
CA VAL A 411 -9.69 15.47 -29.59
C VAL A 411 -8.37 14.77 -29.93
N TYR A 412 -8.26 13.48 -29.59
CA TYR A 412 -7.07 12.69 -29.90
C TYR A 412 -6.95 12.34 -31.38
N VAL A 413 -8.06 12.06 -32.08
CA VAL A 413 -8.05 11.86 -33.54
C VAL A 413 -7.50 13.11 -34.23
N ARG A 414 -7.99 14.30 -33.88
CA ARG A 414 -7.51 15.57 -34.46
C ARG A 414 -6.02 15.83 -34.17
N ALA A 415 -5.58 15.58 -32.95
CA ALA A 415 -4.17 15.76 -32.59
C ALA A 415 -3.24 14.79 -33.35
N LEU A 416 -3.66 13.53 -33.52
CA LEU A 416 -2.94 12.57 -34.35
C LEU A 416 -2.89 13.01 -35.81
N LEU A 417 -4.02 13.43 -36.38
CA LEU A 417 -4.07 13.92 -37.77
C LEU A 417 -3.10 15.05 -38.05
N LYS A 418 -3.04 16.00 -37.12
CA LYS A 418 -2.08 17.09 -37.21
C LYS A 418 -0.64 16.55 -37.16
N ALA A 419 -0.34 15.69 -36.20
CA ALA A 419 1.00 15.09 -36.06
C ALA A 419 1.41 14.27 -37.30
N VAL A 420 0.46 13.57 -37.93
CA VAL A 420 0.71 12.83 -39.18
C VAL A 420 1.10 13.80 -40.29
N ASN A 421 0.31 14.85 -40.47
CA ASN A 421 0.54 15.86 -41.51
C ASN A 421 1.84 16.66 -41.31
N GLU A 422 2.31 16.78 -40.07
CA GLU A 422 3.57 17.45 -39.72
C GLU A 422 4.80 16.51 -39.77
N SER A 423 4.60 15.20 -39.94
CA SER A 423 5.71 14.25 -40.01
C SER A 423 6.44 14.30 -41.37
N ASP A 424 7.77 14.27 -41.34
CA ASP A 424 8.65 14.33 -42.53
C ASP A 424 8.53 13.08 -43.43
N ASP A 425 7.86 12.01 -42.96
CA ASP A 425 7.71 10.73 -43.65
C ASP A 425 6.72 10.73 -44.82
N GLY A 426 6.29 11.92 -45.23
CA GLY A 426 5.74 12.17 -46.56
C GLY A 426 4.37 11.54 -46.79
N SER A 427 3.38 12.42 -46.95
CA SER A 427 2.02 12.26 -47.50
C SER A 427 1.72 11.03 -48.41
N SER A 428 2.69 10.43 -49.11
CA SER A 428 2.49 9.28 -50.00
C SER A 428 2.56 7.88 -49.38
N SER A 429 3.24 7.68 -48.24
CA SER A 429 3.39 6.32 -47.65
C SER A 429 2.18 5.88 -46.82
N TRP A 430 1.40 6.85 -46.34
CA TRP A 430 0.24 6.65 -45.48
C TRP A 430 -1.01 6.20 -46.24
N ALA A 431 -1.28 6.76 -47.42
CA ALA A 431 -2.45 6.40 -48.21
C ALA A 431 -2.43 4.95 -48.71
N ALA A 432 -1.23 4.39 -48.93
CA ALA A 432 -1.08 3.10 -49.59
C ALA A 432 -1.35 1.88 -48.70
N ASN A 433 -1.34 2.02 -47.37
CA ASN A 433 -1.40 0.88 -46.44
C ASN A 433 -2.52 0.98 -45.39
N TYR A 434 -3.33 2.05 -45.41
CA TYR A 434 -4.08 2.46 -44.21
C TYR A 434 -5.60 2.41 -44.28
N LEU A 435 -6.19 2.72 -45.43
CA LEU A 435 -7.64 2.76 -45.63
C LEU A 435 -8.10 1.93 -46.84
N ASP A 436 -7.46 0.80 -47.13
CA ASP A 436 -7.99 -0.16 -48.11
C ASP A 436 -9.20 -0.95 -47.57
N ASP A 437 -9.60 -0.67 -46.32
CA ASP A 437 -10.80 -1.17 -45.67
C ASP A 437 -11.93 -0.13 -45.81
N GLU A 438 -12.99 -0.46 -46.58
CA GLU A 438 -14.19 0.36 -46.76
C GLU A 438 -14.78 0.83 -45.42
N LEU A 439 -14.64 0.02 -44.36
CA LEU A 439 -15.12 0.36 -43.02
C LEU A 439 -14.37 1.55 -42.42
N GLN A 440 -13.06 1.66 -42.68
CA GLN A 440 -12.27 2.77 -42.16
C GLN A 440 -12.51 4.06 -42.95
N ILE A 441 -12.76 3.96 -44.26
CA ILE A 441 -13.22 5.11 -45.07
C ILE A 441 -14.55 5.64 -44.52
N ALA A 442 -15.52 4.76 -44.26
CA ALA A 442 -16.81 5.17 -43.70
C ALA A 442 -16.68 5.85 -42.32
N ARG A 443 -15.77 5.37 -41.47
CA ARG A 443 -15.47 6.01 -40.17
C ARG A 443 -14.88 7.40 -40.33
N MET A 444 -13.95 7.57 -41.28
CA MET A 444 -13.35 8.86 -41.61
C MET A 444 -14.40 9.84 -42.17
N GLU A 445 -15.22 9.42 -43.12
CA GLU A 445 -16.29 10.25 -43.69
C GLU A 445 -17.26 10.72 -42.60
N LEU A 446 -17.68 9.81 -41.71
CA LEU A 446 -18.51 10.17 -40.56
C LEU A 446 -17.82 11.18 -39.63
N PHE A 447 -16.54 10.97 -39.34
CA PHE A 447 -15.75 11.90 -38.52
C PHE A 447 -15.74 13.30 -39.12
N CYS A 448 -15.47 13.40 -40.41
CA CYS A 448 -15.38 14.65 -41.13
C CYS A 448 -16.73 15.35 -41.34
N SER A 449 -17.83 14.61 -41.41
CA SER A 449 -19.18 15.18 -41.37
C SER A 449 -19.52 15.77 -40.00
N THR A 450 -18.90 15.26 -38.94
CA THR A 450 -19.09 15.74 -37.55
C THR A 450 -18.15 16.91 -37.23
N PHE A 451 -16.94 16.88 -37.77
CA PHE A 451 -15.86 17.85 -37.55
C PHE A 451 -15.33 18.36 -38.89
N GLU A 452 -16.09 19.27 -39.51
CA GLU A 452 -15.76 19.84 -40.83
C GLU A 452 -14.35 20.43 -40.88
N GLU A 453 -13.84 20.94 -39.75
CA GLU A 453 -12.49 21.50 -39.66
C GLU A 453 -11.38 20.47 -39.92
N SER A 454 -11.65 19.17 -39.81
CA SER A 454 -10.66 18.10 -39.99
C SER A 454 -10.53 17.65 -41.45
N GLN A 455 -11.43 18.09 -42.35
CA GLN A 455 -11.46 17.63 -43.74
C GLN A 455 -10.16 17.95 -44.49
N ASP A 456 -9.65 19.17 -44.32
CA ASP A 456 -8.40 19.60 -44.98
C ASP A 456 -7.20 18.74 -44.55
N ASP A 457 -7.15 18.35 -43.28
CA ASP A 457 -6.08 17.49 -42.75
C ASP A 457 -6.16 16.08 -43.32
N TRP A 458 -7.36 15.52 -43.52
CA TRP A 458 -7.53 14.22 -44.20
C TRP A 458 -7.22 14.29 -45.70
N ARG A 459 -7.59 15.38 -46.39
CA ARG A 459 -7.25 15.58 -47.80
C ARG A 459 -5.74 15.64 -48.04
N ARG A 460 -4.98 16.25 -47.12
CA ARG A 460 -3.50 16.27 -47.17
C ARG A 460 -2.87 14.88 -47.05
N LEU A 461 -3.56 13.95 -46.38
CA LEU A 461 -3.18 12.54 -46.31
C LEU A 461 -3.63 11.73 -47.54
N GLY A 462 -4.24 12.36 -48.54
CA GLY A 462 -4.64 11.74 -49.81
C GLY A 462 -6.12 11.34 -49.90
N TYR A 463 -6.93 11.61 -48.88
CA TYR A 463 -8.34 11.22 -48.84
C TYR A 463 -9.23 12.32 -49.41
N ASN A 464 -9.35 12.34 -50.75
CA ASN A 464 -10.06 13.38 -51.51
C ASN A 464 -11.59 13.22 -51.55
N THR A 465 -12.15 12.15 -50.97
CA THR A 465 -13.59 11.86 -50.97
C THR A 465 -14.34 12.51 -49.81
N VAL A 466 -13.65 13.31 -49.00
CA VAL A 466 -14.16 13.96 -47.78
C VAL A 466 -14.61 15.40 -48.00
#